data_AF-A0A7S3ELL7-F1
#
_entry.id   AF-A0A7S3ELL7-F1
#
_cell.length_a   1.000
_cell.length_b   1.000
_cell.length_c   1.000
_cell.angle_alpha   90.00
_cell.angle_beta   90.00
_cell.angle_gamma   90.00
#
_symmetry.space_group_name_H-M   'P 1'
#
loop_
_entity.id
_entity.type
_entity.pdbx_description
1 polymer ?
#
loop_
_entity_poly.entity_id
_entity_poly.type
_entity_poly.pdbx_seq_one_letter_code
_entity_poly.pdbx_strand_id
1 'polypeptide(L)'
;MVHTTSFSWSPCSRYIIAATSFPRLRVDNGYRVYEYNGSLLEKKDFDKYLLQCEFLPAASGVYPDRPASPRSLELAKKNAEGAKGGDASTKAQPYRPPAARQGADPLGFVRSRSVRVAPGKVNPAVWKSQKATKGAAVPGAPAEEPKALTASQKKNRRKKAKKQEQKASEEAEKLPNPTESDTGKGDDVTALQKRLRNLKKKLRKAQDRKQNADTAEQSEVAQSVGTIEKEIDDIEKKIAVM
;
A
#
# COMPACT_ATOMS: atom_id res chain seq x y z
N MET A 1 6.95 -9.80 0.86
CA MET A 1 8.09 -9.11 1.49
C MET A 1 7.61 -8.70 2.88
N VAL A 2 8.08 -9.42 3.89
CA VAL A 2 7.60 -9.33 5.27
C VAL A 2 8.17 -8.05 5.88
N HIS A 3 7.35 -7.34 6.65
CA HIS A 3 7.54 -5.98 7.17
C HIS A 3 9.00 -5.60 7.49
N THR A 4 9.61 -4.74 6.68
CA THR A 4 10.95 -4.16 6.94
C THR A 4 10.79 -2.74 7.49
N THR A 5 11.44 -2.43 8.60
CA THR A 5 11.36 -1.10 9.24
C THR A 5 12.57 -0.24 8.93
N SER A 6 13.75 -0.86 8.81
CA SER A 6 15.01 -0.18 8.49
C SER A 6 15.83 -1.03 7.54
N PHE A 7 16.60 -0.36 6.69
CA PHE A 7 17.60 -0.99 5.84
C PHE A 7 18.83 -0.10 5.74
N SER A 8 20.01 -0.70 5.67
CA SER A 8 21.25 0.02 5.43
C SER A 8 22.20 -0.80 4.56
N TRP A 9 23.10 -0.10 3.88
CA TRP A 9 24.17 -0.72 3.10
C TRP A 9 25.42 -0.87 3.95
N SER A 10 26.11 -2.00 3.78
CA SER A 10 27.45 -2.16 4.32
C SER A 10 28.39 -1.10 3.74
N PRO A 11 29.39 -0.62 4.50
CA PRO A 11 30.32 0.39 3.98
C PRO A 11 31.19 -0.13 2.83
N CYS A 12 31.23 -1.45 2.61
CA CYS A 12 31.90 -2.10 1.47
C CYS A 12 30.99 -2.27 0.24
N SER A 13 29.74 -1.79 0.29
CA SER A 13 28.74 -1.84 -0.80
C SER A 13 28.44 -3.24 -1.35
N ARG A 14 28.71 -4.31 -0.57
CA ARG A 14 28.46 -5.70 -0.96
C ARG A 14 27.21 -6.30 -0.34
N TYR A 15 26.88 -5.83 0.85
CA TYR A 15 25.81 -6.38 1.66
C TYR A 15 24.77 -5.30 1.99
N ILE A 16 23.51 -5.72 2.05
CA ILE A 16 22.38 -4.94 2.51
C ILE A 16 21.84 -5.65 3.74
N ILE A 17 21.60 -4.91 4.81
CA ILE A 17 20.84 -5.42 5.95
C ILE A 17 19.43 -4.88 5.89
N ALA A 18 18.45 -5.76 6.07
CA ALA A 18 17.05 -5.40 6.22
C ALA A 18 16.58 -5.91 7.58
N ALA A 19 16.13 -4.99 8.43
CA ALA A 19 15.74 -5.30 9.80
C ALA A 19 14.28 -4.91 10.08
N THR A 20 13.69 -5.69 10.97
CA THR A 20 12.36 -5.48 11.55
C THR A 20 12.57 -5.19 13.02
N SER A 21 12.38 -3.93 13.40
CA SER A 21 12.68 -3.41 14.73
C SER A 21 11.41 -3.01 15.51
N PHE A 22 11.48 -3.23 16.82
CA PHE A 22 10.58 -2.65 17.82
C PHE A 22 10.98 -1.18 18.03
N PRO A 23 10.05 -0.22 18.24
CA PRO A 23 8.63 -0.32 18.66
C PRO A 23 7.61 -0.44 17.52
N ARG A 24 8.04 -0.42 16.26
CA ARG A 24 7.11 -0.37 15.13
C ARG A 24 6.26 -1.64 15.02
N LEU A 25 6.87 -2.81 15.25
CA LEU A 25 6.25 -4.12 15.24
C LEU A 25 6.73 -4.95 16.45
N ARG A 26 5.89 -5.87 16.95
CA ARG A 26 6.21 -6.77 18.08
C ARG A 26 6.41 -8.24 17.66
N VAL A 27 6.23 -8.53 16.38
CA VAL A 27 6.32 -9.88 15.81
C VAL A 27 7.38 -9.88 14.72
N ASP A 28 8.02 -11.04 14.51
CA ASP A 28 9.08 -11.24 13.51
C ASP A 28 10.22 -10.21 13.61
N ASN A 29 10.55 -9.80 14.84
CA ASN A 29 11.70 -8.93 15.08
C ASN A 29 12.97 -9.68 14.70
N GLY A 30 13.84 -9.06 13.91
CA GLY A 30 14.94 -9.78 13.29
C GLY A 30 15.64 -8.97 12.22
N TYR A 31 16.75 -9.48 11.72
CA TYR A 31 17.42 -8.94 10.55
C TYR A 31 17.78 -10.03 9.55
N ARG A 32 17.93 -9.59 8.30
CA ARG A 32 18.36 -10.42 7.18
C ARG A 32 19.45 -9.68 6.43
N VAL A 33 20.55 -10.37 6.18
CA VAL A 33 21.67 -9.84 5.40
C VAL A 33 21.60 -10.44 4.01
N TYR A 34 21.54 -9.56 3.02
CA TYR A 34 21.52 -9.90 1.61
C TYR A 34 22.83 -9.48 0.96
N GLU A 35 23.31 -10.27 0.02
CA GLU A 35 24.31 -9.78 -0.95
C GLU A 35 23.68 -8.83 -1.97
N TYR A 36 24.53 -8.04 -2.62
CA TYR A 36 24.16 -7.15 -3.72
C TYR A 36 23.46 -7.86 -4.90
N ASN A 37 23.64 -9.18 -5.04
CA ASN A 37 22.97 -10.01 -6.03
C ASN A 37 21.51 -10.39 -5.64
N GLY A 38 21.09 -10.08 -4.40
CA GLY A 38 19.79 -10.44 -3.85
C GLY A 38 19.77 -11.78 -3.09
N SER A 39 20.90 -12.48 -2.99
CA SER A 39 21.04 -13.73 -2.24
C SER A 39 20.98 -13.45 -0.75
N LEU A 40 20.22 -14.26 0.00
CA LEU A 40 20.18 -14.20 1.46
C LEU A 40 21.43 -14.90 2.01
N LEU A 41 22.28 -14.16 2.73
CA LEU A 41 23.44 -14.71 3.43
C LEU A 41 23.07 -15.21 4.82
N GLU A 42 22.40 -14.35 5.58
CA GLU A 42 22.12 -14.60 6.99
C GLU A 42 20.73 -14.10 7.35
N LYS A 43 20.08 -14.85 8.24
CA LYS A 43 18.80 -14.47 8.84
C LYS A 43 18.90 -14.76 10.32
N LYS A 44 18.60 -13.75 11.13
CA LYS A 44 18.55 -13.87 12.57
C LYS A 44 17.27 -13.26 13.09
N ASP A 45 16.44 -14.09 13.71
CA ASP A 45 15.22 -13.66 14.37
C ASP A 45 15.49 -13.51 15.88
N PHE A 46 14.80 -12.58 16.51
CA PHE A 46 14.87 -12.28 17.94
C PHE A 46 13.48 -12.42 18.57
N ASP A 47 13.39 -13.18 19.66
CA ASP A 47 12.09 -13.49 20.30
C ASP A 47 11.43 -12.29 20.99
N LYS A 48 12.23 -11.34 21.48
CA LYS A 48 11.72 -10.17 22.22
C LYS A 48 11.75 -8.91 21.37
N TYR A 49 12.90 -8.23 21.35
CA TYR A 49 13.02 -6.89 20.80
C TYR A 49 14.32 -6.74 20.03
N LEU A 50 14.21 -6.21 18.81
CA LEU A 50 15.34 -5.65 18.06
C LEU A 50 15.11 -4.14 18.03
N LEU A 51 15.98 -3.35 18.67
CA LEU A 51 15.80 -1.89 18.73
C LEU A 51 16.41 -1.19 17.52
N GLN A 52 17.63 -1.55 17.17
CA GLN A 52 18.38 -0.96 16.07
C GLN A 52 19.30 -2.00 15.45
N CYS A 53 19.56 -1.84 14.16
CA CYS A 53 20.44 -2.72 13.41
C CYS A 53 21.09 -1.90 12.29
N GLU A 54 22.38 -1.62 12.42
CA GLU A 54 23.15 -0.81 11.48
C GLU A 54 24.56 -1.39 11.31
N PHE A 55 25.17 -1.10 10.16
CA PHE A 55 26.57 -1.40 9.95
C PHE A 55 27.44 -0.39 10.70
N LEU A 56 28.57 -0.86 11.23
CA LEU A 56 29.58 0.04 11.76
C LEU A 56 30.14 0.92 10.64
N PRO A 57 30.25 2.25 10.86
CA PRO A 57 30.85 3.13 9.89
C PRO A 57 32.33 2.77 9.70
N ALA A 58 32.80 2.87 8.47
CA ALA A 58 34.21 2.69 8.15
C ALA A 58 34.88 4.02 7.85
N ALA A 59 36.18 4.11 8.14
CA ALA A 59 36.96 5.29 7.81
C ALA A 59 37.07 5.48 6.29
N SER A 60 37.27 6.73 5.88
CA SER A 60 37.49 7.06 4.46
C SER A 60 38.73 6.33 3.93
N GLY A 61 38.62 5.72 2.75
CA GLY A 61 39.71 4.99 2.10
C GLY A 61 39.89 3.53 2.54
N VAL A 62 39.10 3.03 3.49
CA VAL A 62 39.14 1.60 3.89
C VAL A 62 38.65 0.68 2.78
N TYR A 63 37.66 1.14 1.99
CA TYR A 63 37.11 0.39 0.87
C TYR A 63 37.44 1.09 -0.45
N PRO A 64 38.13 0.40 -1.38
CA PRO A 64 38.44 0.98 -2.69
C PRO A 64 37.17 1.05 -3.56
N ASP A 65 37.15 2.02 -4.47
CA ASP A 65 36.12 2.10 -5.52
C ASP A 65 36.16 0.85 -6.40
N ARG A 66 35.00 0.22 -6.57
CA ARG A 66 34.89 -1.09 -7.22
C ARG A 66 34.47 -0.99 -8.67
N PRO A 67 34.98 -1.92 -9.52
CA PRO A 67 34.48 -2.06 -10.88
C PRO A 67 33.01 -2.52 -10.88
N ALA A 68 32.35 -2.32 -12.02
CA ALA A 68 30.98 -2.78 -12.24
C ALA A 68 30.82 -4.27 -11.90
N SER A 69 29.65 -4.65 -11.38
CA SER A 69 29.38 -6.03 -10.98
C SER A 69 29.62 -7.00 -12.15
N PRO A 70 30.05 -8.25 -11.90
CA PRO A 70 30.35 -9.21 -12.98
C PRO A 70 29.19 -9.38 -13.96
N ARG A 71 27.95 -9.42 -13.46
CA ARG A 71 26.74 -9.45 -14.28
C ARG A 71 26.59 -8.20 -15.15
N SER A 72 26.88 -7.02 -14.60
CA SER A 72 26.90 -5.77 -15.38
C SER A 72 28.03 -5.77 -16.42
N LEU A 73 29.18 -6.37 -16.12
CA LEU A 73 30.28 -6.52 -17.08
C LEU A 73 29.92 -7.48 -18.19
N GLU A 74 29.27 -8.61 -17.90
CA GLU A 74 28.77 -9.55 -18.92
C GLU A 74 27.70 -8.91 -19.80
N LEU A 75 26.76 -8.16 -19.22
CA LEU A 75 25.77 -7.39 -19.98
C LEU A 75 26.43 -6.31 -20.84
N ALA A 76 27.41 -5.59 -20.31
CA ALA A 76 28.15 -4.59 -21.06
C ALA A 76 28.95 -5.23 -22.21
N LYS A 77 29.59 -6.38 -21.99
CA LYS A 77 30.29 -7.16 -23.02
C LYS A 77 29.33 -7.64 -24.11
N LYS A 78 28.20 -8.25 -23.74
CA LYS A 78 27.16 -8.67 -24.69
C LYS A 78 26.61 -7.50 -25.51
N ASN A 79 26.38 -6.34 -24.88
CA ASN A 79 25.93 -5.15 -25.58
C ASN A 79 27.03 -4.56 -26.49
N ALA A 80 28.30 -4.62 -26.08
CA ALA A 80 29.43 -4.17 -26.88
C ALA A 80 29.73 -5.08 -28.08
N GLU A 81 29.55 -6.40 -27.92
CA GLU A 81 29.65 -7.38 -29.01
C GLU A 81 28.47 -7.25 -29.98
N GLY A 82 27.26 -7.04 -29.48
CA GLY A 82 26.08 -6.73 -30.31
C GLY A 82 26.17 -5.39 -31.05
N ALA A 83 26.95 -4.42 -30.55
CA ALA A 83 27.17 -3.13 -31.20
C ALA A 83 28.17 -3.19 -32.37
N LYS A 84 28.94 -4.27 -32.53
CA LYS A 84 29.89 -4.43 -33.66
C LYS A 84 29.28 -5.10 -34.90
N GLY A 85 28.03 -5.59 -34.83
CA GLY A 85 27.35 -6.26 -35.95
C GLY A 85 26.00 -5.66 -36.35
N GLY A 86 25.57 -4.56 -35.73
CA GLY A 86 24.30 -3.91 -36.03
C GLY A 86 24.48 -2.75 -36.99
N ASP A 87 23.99 -2.94 -38.22
CA ASP A 87 23.87 -1.92 -39.25
C ASP A 87 23.32 -0.60 -38.67
N ALA A 88 23.92 0.51 -39.09
CA ALA A 88 23.62 1.84 -38.60
C ALA A 88 22.23 2.28 -39.09
N SER A 89 21.17 1.98 -38.34
CA SER A 89 19.87 2.56 -38.64
C SER A 89 19.01 2.77 -37.40
N THR A 90 18.51 4.00 -37.31
CA THR A 90 17.63 4.57 -36.28
C THR A 90 18.27 4.96 -34.95
N LYS A 91 18.88 6.16 -34.93
CA LYS A 91 19.02 6.95 -33.71
C LYS A 91 17.62 7.08 -33.08
N ALA A 92 17.42 6.46 -31.92
CA ALA A 92 16.19 6.59 -31.16
C ALA A 92 15.89 8.07 -30.93
N GLN A 93 14.76 8.55 -31.45
CA GLN A 93 14.31 9.92 -31.21
C GLN A 93 14.07 10.10 -29.70
N PRO A 94 14.56 11.20 -29.09
CA PRO A 94 14.28 11.50 -27.69
C PRO A 94 12.78 11.42 -27.40
N TYR A 95 12.41 10.77 -26.30
CA TYR A 95 11.01 10.57 -25.93
C TYR A 95 10.29 11.93 -25.83
N ARG A 96 9.30 12.12 -26.70
CA ARG A 96 8.39 13.28 -26.63
C ARG A 96 7.15 12.90 -25.83
N PRO A 97 6.84 13.65 -24.75
CA PRO A 97 5.65 13.41 -23.96
C PRO A 97 4.39 13.54 -24.84
N PRO A 98 3.30 12.83 -24.51
CA PRO A 98 2.13 12.68 -25.38
C PRO A 98 1.49 14.02 -25.80
N ALA A 99 1.50 15.02 -24.93
CA ALA A 99 0.98 16.36 -25.22
C ALA A 99 1.80 17.13 -26.28
N ALA A 100 3.07 16.78 -26.49
CA ALA A 100 3.98 17.44 -27.43
C ALA A 100 4.09 16.71 -28.79
N ARG A 101 3.32 15.63 -29.00
CA ARG A 101 3.29 14.89 -30.28
C ARG A 101 2.41 15.57 -31.34
N GLN A 102 1.42 16.34 -30.92
CA GLN A 102 0.46 17.01 -31.82
C GLN A 102 0.93 18.42 -32.15
N GLY A 103 2.05 18.54 -32.87
CA GLY A 103 2.39 19.70 -33.72
C GLY A 103 2.44 21.12 -33.11
N ALA A 104 2.12 21.33 -31.84
CA ALA A 104 2.23 22.62 -31.18
C ALA A 104 3.63 22.69 -30.57
N ASP A 105 4.56 23.33 -31.27
CA ASP A 105 5.89 23.65 -30.78
C ASP A 105 5.73 24.55 -29.54
N PRO A 106 5.91 24.06 -28.30
CA PRO A 106 5.69 24.88 -27.09
C PRO A 106 6.76 25.97 -26.96
N LEU A 107 7.80 25.93 -27.80
CA LEU A 107 8.84 26.95 -27.93
C LEU A 107 8.58 27.94 -29.07
N GLY A 108 7.45 27.85 -29.79
CA GLY A 108 7.08 28.85 -30.80
C GLY A 108 7.00 30.27 -30.20
N PHE A 109 6.57 30.39 -28.95
CA PHE A 109 6.55 31.65 -28.21
C PHE A 109 7.95 32.19 -27.89
N VAL A 110 8.92 31.30 -27.62
CA VAL A 110 10.31 31.67 -27.28
C VAL A 110 11.11 31.97 -28.55
N ARG A 111 10.89 31.21 -29.64
CA ARG A 111 11.50 31.44 -30.96
C ARG A 111 11.00 32.72 -31.62
N SER A 112 9.72 33.07 -31.46
CA SER A 112 9.17 34.35 -31.95
C SER A 112 9.86 35.57 -31.32
N ARG A 113 10.28 35.45 -30.05
CA ARG A 113 11.02 36.51 -29.34
C ARG A 113 12.50 36.65 -29.79
N SER A 114 13.02 35.68 -30.56
CA SER A 114 14.39 35.69 -31.08
C SER A 114 14.52 36.26 -32.50
N VAL A 115 13.40 36.52 -33.19
CA VAL A 115 13.44 37.39 -34.37
C VAL A 115 13.60 38.81 -33.85
N ARG A 116 14.80 39.36 -34.02
CA ARG A 116 15.09 40.78 -33.75
C ARG A 116 14.24 41.66 -34.67
N VAL A 117 13.01 41.93 -34.25
CA VAL A 117 12.22 43.04 -34.75
C VAL A 117 12.65 44.26 -33.93
N ALA A 118 13.19 45.27 -34.61
CA ALA A 118 13.53 46.55 -34.01
C ALA A 118 12.30 47.14 -33.27
N PRO A 119 12.49 47.83 -32.14
CA PRO A 119 11.37 48.36 -31.36
C PRO A 119 10.58 49.37 -32.20
N GLY A 120 9.27 49.13 -32.38
CA GLY A 120 8.34 50.12 -32.95
C GLY A 120 7.39 49.66 -34.06
N LYS A 121 7.43 48.41 -34.52
CA LYS A 121 6.48 47.93 -35.56
C LYS A 121 5.88 46.58 -35.21
N VAL A 122 4.61 46.59 -34.78
CA VAL A 122 3.80 45.37 -34.61
C VAL A 122 3.19 44.99 -35.96
N ASN A 123 3.28 43.72 -36.32
CA ASN A 123 2.69 43.18 -37.54
C ASN A 123 1.22 42.80 -37.25
N PRO A 124 0.20 43.42 -37.88
CA PRO A 124 -1.22 43.27 -37.49
C PRO A 124 -1.86 41.92 -37.88
N ALA A 125 -1.10 40.98 -38.45
CA ALA A 125 -1.62 39.69 -38.91
C ALA A 125 -1.87 38.66 -37.79
N VAL A 126 -1.39 38.87 -36.56
CA VAL A 126 -1.51 37.89 -35.47
C VAL A 126 -2.79 38.06 -34.63
N TRP A 127 -3.47 39.21 -34.71
CA TRP A 127 -4.61 39.53 -33.83
C TRP A 127 -5.98 39.02 -34.34
N LYS A 128 -6.14 38.66 -35.62
CA LYS A 128 -7.47 38.32 -36.17
C LYS A 128 -7.97 36.89 -35.91
N SER A 129 -7.24 36.04 -35.17
CA SER A 129 -7.69 34.67 -34.86
C SER A 129 -8.36 34.51 -33.49
N GLN A 130 -8.44 35.56 -32.66
CA GLN A 130 -9.16 35.49 -31.39
C GLN A 130 -10.64 35.80 -31.58
N LYS A 131 -11.37 34.89 -32.24
CA LYS A 131 -12.83 34.86 -32.15
C LYS A 131 -13.29 33.44 -31.82
N ALA A 132 -13.76 33.31 -30.57
CA ALA A 132 -14.67 32.30 -30.04
C ALA A 132 -14.19 30.84 -29.98
N THR A 133 -13.58 30.46 -28.86
CA THR A 133 -13.92 29.21 -28.18
C THR A 133 -14.09 29.49 -26.68
N LYS A 134 -15.34 29.34 -26.21
CA LYS A 134 -15.66 29.26 -24.78
C LYS A 134 -14.96 28.01 -24.22
N GLY A 135 -14.25 28.14 -23.09
CA GLY A 135 -13.79 26.98 -22.33
C GLY A 135 -12.29 26.90 -22.00
N ALA A 136 -11.56 28.01 -21.94
CA ALA A 136 -10.21 27.99 -21.36
C ALA A 136 -10.31 28.05 -19.83
N ALA A 137 -10.28 26.87 -19.18
CA ALA A 137 -10.16 26.75 -17.74
C ALA A 137 -8.79 27.26 -17.27
N VAL A 138 -8.80 28.12 -16.26
CA VAL A 138 -7.59 28.65 -15.61
C VAL A 138 -6.88 27.50 -14.88
N PRO A 139 -5.55 27.32 -15.04
CA PRO A 139 -4.80 26.29 -14.33
C PRO A 139 -4.89 26.48 -12.80
N GLY A 140 -5.52 25.54 -12.10
CA GLY A 140 -5.56 25.50 -10.63
C GLY A 140 -6.93 25.33 -9.95
N ALA A 141 -8.05 25.35 -10.68
CA ALA A 141 -9.37 25.05 -10.12
C ALA A 141 -9.75 23.56 -10.29
N PRO A 142 -10.26 22.86 -9.26
CA PRO A 142 -10.77 21.50 -9.43
C PRO A 142 -12.05 21.55 -10.28
N ALA A 143 -11.95 21.05 -11.51
CA ALA A 143 -13.12 20.80 -12.34
C ALA A 143 -13.87 19.58 -11.80
N GLU A 144 -15.00 19.81 -11.13
CA GLU A 144 -15.97 18.74 -10.83
C GLU A 144 -16.68 18.35 -12.14
N GLU A 145 -16.36 17.17 -12.66
CA GLU A 145 -17.18 16.52 -13.69
C GLU A 145 -18.01 15.39 -13.06
N PRO A 146 -19.36 15.43 -13.11
CA PRO A 146 -20.17 14.28 -12.73
C PRO A 146 -20.11 13.23 -13.84
N LYS A 147 -19.11 12.34 -13.78
CA LYS A 147 -19.07 11.15 -14.65
C LYS A 147 -20.10 10.14 -14.17
N ALA A 148 -21.28 10.15 -14.77
CA ALA A 148 -22.28 9.09 -14.61
C ALA A 148 -21.65 7.74 -15.00
N LEU A 149 -21.52 6.84 -14.03
CA LEU A 149 -20.96 5.50 -14.21
C LEU A 149 -21.84 4.68 -15.15
N THR A 150 -21.24 4.04 -16.14
CA THR A 150 -21.96 3.15 -17.08
C THR A 150 -22.53 1.92 -16.34
N ALA A 151 -23.65 1.38 -16.82
CA ALA A 151 -24.37 0.26 -16.18
C ALA A 151 -23.47 -0.97 -15.92
N SER A 152 -22.47 -1.19 -16.78
CA SER A 152 -21.49 -2.28 -16.64
C SER A 152 -20.53 -2.07 -15.45
N GLN A 153 -20.11 -0.82 -15.20
CA GLN A 153 -19.24 -0.47 -14.06
C GLN A 153 -19.98 -0.64 -12.72
N LYS A 154 -21.29 -0.34 -12.68
CA LYS A 154 -22.12 -0.55 -11.48
C LYS A 154 -22.32 -2.03 -11.16
N LYS A 155 -22.43 -2.90 -12.17
CA LYS A 155 -22.56 -4.36 -12.00
C LYS A 155 -21.26 -5.01 -11.49
N ASN A 156 -20.11 -4.57 -11.99
CA ASN A 156 -18.81 -5.08 -11.53
C ASN A 156 -18.47 -4.64 -10.09
N ARG A 157 -18.87 -3.42 -9.69
CA ARG A 157 -18.70 -2.96 -8.30
C ARG A 157 -19.56 -3.77 -7.32
N ARG A 158 -20.79 -4.10 -7.70
CA ARG A 158 -21.68 -4.98 -6.89
C ARG A 158 -21.13 -6.40 -6.76
N LYS A 159 -20.59 -6.99 -7.83
CA LYS A 159 -19.93 -8.31 -7.76
C LYS A 159 -18.68 -8.29 -6.86
N LYS A 160 -17.91 -7.19 -6.88
CA LYS A 160 -16.71 -7.05 -6.04
C LYS A 160 -17.06 -6.90 -4.56
N ALA A 161 -18.14 -6.18 -4.24
CA ALA A 161 -18.64 -6.05 -2.87
C ALA A 161 -19.14 -7.40 -2.30
N LYS A 162 -19.93 -8.15 -3.08
CA LYS A 162 -20.46 -9.46 -2.64
C LYS A 162 -19.35 -10.51 -2.41
N LYS A 163 -18.26 -10.44 -3.20
CA LYS A 163 -17.08 -11.30 -3.01
C LYS A 163 -16.22 -10.90 -1.80
N GLN A 164 -16.26 -9.63 -1.38
CA GLN A 164 -15.59 -9.17 -0.16
C GLN A 164 -16.37 -9.54 1.10
N GLU A 165 -17.71 -9.51 1.06
CA GLU A 165 -18.55 -10.01 2.17
C GLU A 165 -18.40 -11.51 2.39
N GLN A 166 -18.37 -12.31 1.32
CA GLN A 166 -18.16 -13.77 1.45
C GLN A 166 -16.79 -14.13 2.02
N LYS A 167 -15.74 -13.39 1.66
CA LYS A 167 -14.41 -13.57 2.25
C LYS A 167 -14.33 -13.11 3.71
N ALA A 168 -15.08 -12.07 4.08
CA ALA A 168 -15.13 -11.61 5.46
C ALA A 168 -15.92 -12.55 6.38
N SER A 169 -16.90 -13.30 5.86
CA SER A 169 -17.60 -14.34 6.63
C SER A 169 -16.75 -15.61 6.82
N GLU A 170 -15.93 -15.97 5.83
CA GLU A 170 -15.07 -17.17 5.89
C GLU A 170 -13.85 -16.96 6.82
N GLU A 171 -13.39 -15.72 6.98
CA GLU A 171 -12.28 -15.38 7.88
C GLU A 171 -12.70 -15.21 9.36
N ALA A 172 -14.00 -15.20 9.64
CA ALA A 172 -14.53 -15.12 11.01
C ALA A 172 -14.69 -16.50 11.70
N GLU A 173 -14.48 -17.61 10.99
CA GLU A 173 -14.64 -18.97 11.51
C GLU A 173 -13.32 -19.61 11.98
N LYS A 174 -12.17 -18.98 11.75
CA LYS A 174 -10.86 -19.47 12.20
C LYS A 174 -10.20 -18.55 13.22
N LEU A 175 -10.58 -18.62 14.50
CA LEU A 175 -9.64 -18.34 15.59
C LEU A 175 -9.82 -19.33 16.76
N PRO A 176 -8.69 -19.80 17.34
CA PRO A 176 -8.61 -20.98 18.19
C PRO A 176 -9.05 -20.72 19.65
N ASN A 177 -9.55 -21.79 20.27
CA ASN A 177 -9.89 -21.89 21.68
C ASN A 177 -8.60 -22.14 22.50
N PRO A 178 -8.24 -21.35 23.52
CA PRO A 178 -7.18 -21.74 24.45
C PRO A 178 -7.74 -22.40 25.70
N THR A 179 -7.18 -23.58 25.94
CA THR A 179 -7.34 -24.50 27.06
C THR A 179 -7.02 -23.86 28.41
N GLU A 180 -7.68 -24.37 29.44
CA GLU A 180 -7.65 -23.99 30.84
C GLU A 180 -6.27 -24.16 31.49
N SER A 181 -5.88 -23.20 32.35
CA SER A 181 -4.92 -23.43 33.44
C SER A 181 -5.27 -22.55 34.64
N ASP A 182 -5.05 -23.17 35.80
CA ASP A 182 -5.46 -22.88 37.16
C ASP A 182 -4.74 -21.69 37.84
N THR A 183 -5.40 -21.15 38.88
CA THR A 183 -4.96 -20.30 40.01
C THR A 183 -5.51 -18.87 40.10
N GLY A 184 -6.18 -18.58 41.23
CA GLY A 184 -6.37 -17.23 41.76
C GLY A 184 -7.78 -16.66 41.61
N LYS A 185 -8.54 -16.64 42.73
CA LYS A 185 -9.92 -16.11 42.87
C LYS A 185 -10.17 -14.66 42.39
N GLY A 186 -9.13 -13.94 41.98
CA GLY A 186 -9.21 -12.61 41.35
C GLY A 186 -9.31 -12.65 39.81
N ASP A 187 -8.88 -13.74 39.16
CA ASP A 187 -8.89 -13.87 37.71
C ASP A 187 -10.24 -14.32 37.15
N ASP A 188 -11.05 -15.03 37.95
CA ASP A 188 -12.40 -15.50 37.59
C ASP A 188 -13.37 -14.34 37.28
N VAL A 189 -13.39 -13.30 38.11
CA VAL A 189 -14.25 -12.13 37.89
C VAL A 189 -13.84 -11.40 36.61
N THR A 190 -12.53 -11.26 36.35
CA THR A 190 -12.05 -10.61 35.12
C THR A 190 -12.34 -11.45 33.87
N ALA A 191 -12.30 -12.78 33.99
CA ALA A 191 -12.65 -13.71 32.92
C ALA A 191 -14.16 -13.66 32.62
N LEU A 192 -15.02 -13.63 33.65
CA LEU A 192 -16.47 -13.45 33.50
C LEU A 192 -16.81 -12.09 32.88
N GLN A 193 -16.13 -11.01 33.27
CA GLN A 193 -16.30 -9.69 32.66
C GLN A 193 -15.85 -9.66 31.18
N LYS A 194 -14.81 -10.40 30.80
CA LYS A 194 -14.41 -10.57 29.39
C LYS A 194 -15.46 -11.35 28.60
N ARG A 195 -16.00 -12.45 29.16
CA ARG A 195 -17.11 -13.21 28.56
C ARG A 195 -18.36 -12.36 28.38
N LEU A 196 -18.73 -11.57 29.40
CA LEU A 196 -19.85 -10.63 29.34
C LEU A 196 -19.70 -9.61 28.20
N ARG A 197 -18.51 -9.03 28.02
CA ARG A 197 -18.22 -8.10 26.91
C ARG A 197 -18.35 -8.78 25.55
N ASN A 198 -17.95 -10.05 25.44
CA ASN A 198 -18.05 -10.81 24.19
C ASN A 198 -19.50 -11.17 23.87
N LEU A 199 -20.29 -11.59 24.86
CA LEU A 199 -21.72 -11.87 24.69
C LEU A 199 -22.51 -10.61 24.34
N LYS A 200 -22.25 -9.47 24.99
CA LYS A 200 -22.86 -8.18 24.62
C LYS A 200 -22.55 -7.76 23.18
N LYS A 201 -21.34 -8.05 22.67
CA LYS A 201 -20.99 -7.84 21.26
C LYS A 201 -21.74 -8.79 20.32
N LYS A 202 -21.91 -10.07 20.70
CA LYS A 202 -22.69 -11.05 19.93
C LYS A 202 -24.18 -10.65 19.89
N LEU A 203 -24.73 -10.18 21.01
CA LEU A 203 -26.11 -9.68 21.11
C LEU A 203 -26.37 -8.54 20.12
N ARG A 204 -25.50 -7.53 20.08
CA ARG A 204 -25.61 -6.43 19.10
C ARG A 204 -25.63 -6.93 17.66
N LYS A 205 -24.72 -7.83 17.30
CA LYS A 205 -24.68 -8.42 15.95
C LYS A 205 -25.93 -9.24 15.63
N ALA A 206 -26.48 -9.97 16.60
CA ALA A 206 -27.71 -10.74 16.42
C ALA A 206 -28.94 -9.82 16.28
N GLN A 207 -28.99 -8.70 17.02
CA GLN A 207 -30.02 -7.67 16.89
C GLN A 207 -29.94 -6.96 15.53
N ASP A 208 -28.74 -6.61 15.06
CA ASP A 208 -28.54 -6.03 13.72
C ASP A 208 -28.95 -7.01 12.61
N ARG A 209 -28.70 -8.31 12.80
CA ARG A 209 -29.19 -9.36 11.89
C ARG A 209 -30.71 -9.46 11.91
N LYS A 210 -31.34 -9.38 13.08
CA LYS A 210 -32.81 -9.41 13.21
C LYS A 210 -33.48 -8.28 12.42
N GLN A 211 -32.86 -7.09 12.37
CA GLN A 211 -33.38 -5.94 11.63
C GLN A 211 -33.25 -6.08 10.10
N ASN A 212 -32.31 -6.89 9.63
CA ASN A 212 -32.00 -7.06 8.20
C ASN A 212 -32.44 -8.43 7.63
N ALA A 213 -33.03 -9.30 8.46
CA ALA A 213 -33.44 -10.65 8.09
C ALA A 213 -34.88 -10.72 7.57
N ASP A 214 -35.14 -11.65 6.65
CA ASP A 214 -36.48 -11.94 6.13
C ASP A 214 -37.38 -12.59 7.22
N THR A 215 -38.70 -12.52 7.06
CA THR A 215 -39.69 -12.88 8.10
C THR A 215 -39.50 -14.29 8.70
N ALA A 216 -39.00 -15.25 7.91
CA ALA A 216 -38.71 -16.61 8.37
C ALA A 216 -37.48 -16.65 9.30
N GLU A 217 -36.40 -15.97 8.91
CA GLU A 217 -35.13 -15.90 9.66
C GLU A 217 -35.26 -15.06 10.94
N GLN A 218 -36.21 -14.13 11.01
CA GLN A 218 -36.44 -13.32 12.22
C GLN A 218 -36.82 -14.16 13.44
N SER A 219 -37.55 -15.27 13.25
CA SER A 219 -37.99 -16.14 14.34
C SER A 219 -36.81 -16.92 14.95
N GLU A 220 -35.91 -17.43 14.11
CA GLU A 220 -34.69 -18.13 14.53
C GLU A 220 -33.70 -17.17 15.20
N VAL A 221 -33.50 -15.98 14.61
CA VAL A 221 -32.64 -14.96 15.20
C VAL A 221 -33.21 -14.48 16.54
N ALA A 222 -34.54 -14.35 16.68
CA ALA A 222 -35.16 -14.00 17.96
C ALA A 222 -34.93 -15.06 19.05
N GLN A 223 -34.97 -16.36 18.72
CA GLN A 223 -34.63 -17.44 19.66
C GLN A 223 -33.16 -17.37 20.09
N SER A 224 -32.25 -17.09 19.15
CA SER A 224 -30.83 -16.93 19.45
C SER A 224 -30.55 -15.72 20.36
N VAL A 225 -31.24 -14.60 20.13
CA VAL A 225 -31.14 -13.38 20.96
C VAL A 225 -31.60 -13.66 22.38
N GLY A 226 -32.77 -14.30 22.56
CA GLY A 226 -33.28 -14.64 23.89
C GLY A 226 -32.39 -15.63 24.65
N THR A 227 -31.66 -16.50 23.95
CA THR A 227 -30.69 -17.41 24.57
C THR A 227 -29.46 -16.66 25.05
N ILE A 228 -28.94 -15.71 24.25
CA ILE A 228 -27.80 -14.87 24.61
C ILE A 228 -28.14 -13.93 25.79
N GLU A 229 -29.36 -13.39 25.83
CA GLU A 229 -29.82 -12.53 26.94
C GLU A 229 -29.85 -13.29 28.26
N LYS A 230 -30.37 -14.54 28.26
CA LYS A 230 -30.36 -15.39 29.47
C LYS A 230 -28.94 -15.70 29.95
N GLU A 231 -28.02 -16.00 29.04
CA GLU A 231 -26.61 -16.28 29.39
C GLU A 231 -25.91 -15.03 29.98
N ILE A 232 -26.26 -13.84 29.47
CA ILE A 232 -25.78 -12.57 30.03
C ILE A 232 -26.30 -12.37 31.46
N ASP A 233 -27.61 -12.54 31.69
CA ASP A 233 -28.22 -12.38 33.00
C ASP A 233 -27.63 -13.36 34.03
N ASP A 234 -27.36 -14.60 33.62
CA ASP A 234 -26.76 -15.61 34.49
C ASP A 234 -25.31 -15.26 34.87
N ILE A 235 -24.53 -14.70 33.93
CA ILE A 235 -23.17 -14.23 34.21
C ILE A 235 -23.18 -12.98 35.10
N GLU A 236 -24.11 -12.05 34.89
CA GLU A 236 -24.26 -10.87 35.73
C GLU A 236 -24.66 -11.23 37.17
N LYS A 237 -25.59 -12.19 37.36
CA LYS A 237 -25.91 -12.75 38.67
C LYS A 237 -24.71 -13.45 39.31
N LYS A 238 -23.95 -14.23 38.53
CA LYS A 238 -22.75 -14.93 39.03
C LYS A 238 -21.65 -13.95 39.48
N ILE A 239 -21.49 -12.84 38.79
CA ILE A 239 -20.57 -11.76 39.20
C ILE A 239 -21.08 -11.05 40.46
N ALA A 240 -22.39 -10.83 40.59
CA ALA A 240 -22.95 -10.14 41.76
C ALA A 240 -22.89 -10.95 43.07
N VAL A 241 -22.78 -12.28 42.97
CA VAL A 241 -22.67 -13.21 44.12
C VAL A 241 -21.22 -13.47 44.54
N MET A 242 -20.24 -13.16 43.67
CA MET A 242 -18.79 -13.30 43.92
C MET A 242 -18.19 -12.03 44.51
#